data_AF-A0A810BJG0-F1
#
_entry.id   AF-A0A810BJG0-F1
#
_cell.length_a   1.000
_cell.length_b   1.000
_cell.length_c   1.000
_cell.angle_alpha   90.00
_cell.angle_beta   90.00
_cell.angle_gamma   90.00
#
_symmetry.space_group_name_H-M   'P 1'
#
loop_
_entity.id
_entity.type
_entity.pdbx_description
1 polymer ?
#
loop_
_entity_poly.entity_id
_entity_poly.type
_entity_poly.pdbx_seq_one_letter_code
_entity_poly.pdbx_strand_id
1 'polypeptide(L)'
;MTQTNTERPKRARRPRPANDEHAGVAKMFSVRLDPELRAALELAAERSGRSLGRELQIRLRHSITEEQKLEDRFGSYREALIWRAVAALMRATRDPRNPDAEWLDDPNAFDLALDSLYAYLKSIRPRRTAKHLPLSKKDRAGATLMGVRFAAAIWRADPSLPLTDTGMQAVGNLMKARIPEIVDRVANDPFPFGKAHRARKSLPNKSRKQTGTRS
;
A
#
# COMPACT_ATOMS: atom_id res chain seq x y z
N MET A 1 85.65 29.86 -5.11
CA MET A 1 84.45 29.24 -5.71
C MET A 1 83.72 28.51 -4.60
N THR A 2 82.68 29.14 -4.04
CA THR A 2 81.94 28.62 -2.88
C THR A 2 80.51 28.38 -3.34
N GLN A 3 80.13 27.11 -3.50
CA GLN A 3 78.77 26.73 -3.91
C GLN A 3 77.85 26.78 -2.69
N THR A 4 76.87 27.68 -2.70
CA THR A 4 75.79 27.75 -1.71
C THR A 4 74.65 26.84 -2.14
N ASN A 5 74.46 25.76 -1.38
CA ASN A 5 73.40 24.78 -1.55
C ASN A 5 72.07 25.40 -1.10
N THR A 6 71.15 25.62 -2.03
CA THR A 6 69.81 26.19 -1.75
C THR A 6 68.83 25.05 -1.47
N GLU A 7 68.55 24.82 -0.19
CA GLU A 7 67.48 23.90 0.24
C GLU A 7 66.10 24.48 -0.10
N ARG A 8 65.26 23.69 -0.80
CA ARG A 8 63.86 24.04 -1.06
C ARG A 8 62.99 23.67 0.14
N PRO A 9 62.05 24.54 0.59
CA PRO A 9 61.18 24.22 1.71
C PRO A 9 60.14 23.15 1.33
N LYS A 10 60.03 22.11 2.17
CA LYS A 10 58.97 21.09 2.09
C LYS A 10 57.60 21.75 2.27
N ARG A 11 56.74 21.68 1.26
CA ARG A 11 55.33 22.13 1.35
C ARG A 11 54.60 21.31 2.42
N ALA A 12 54.16 21.98 3.47
CA ALA A 12 53.27 21.42 4.48
C ALA A 12 51.97 20.94 3.79
N ARG A 13 51.67 19.65 3.89
CA ARG A 13 50.37 19.10 3.51
C ARG A 13 49.32 19.73 4.43
N ARG A 14 48.36 20.45 3.86
CA ARG A 14 47.16 20.88 4.58
C ARG A 14 46.49 19.65 5.21
N PRO A 15 46.13 19.68 6.50
CA PRO A 15 45.30 18.63 7.08
C PRO A 15 43.95 18.62 6.36
N ARG A 16 43.53 17.43 5.94
CA ARG A 16 42.19 17.18 5.41
C ARG A 16 41.19 17.51 6.53
N PRO A 17 40.18 18.38 6.31
CA PRO A 17 39.19 18.64 7.34
C PRO A 17 38.45 17.33 7.64
N ALA A 18 38.50 16.93 8.91
CA ALA A 18 37.72 15.83 9.45
C ALA A 18 36.26 16.27 9.58
N ASN A 19 35.57 16.35 8.44
CA ASN A 19 34.12 16.23 8.48
C ASN A 19 33.84 14.75 8.67
N ASP A 20 33.34 14.38 9.85
CA ASP A 20 32.24 13.44 10.03
C ASP A 20 31.86 13.40 11.52
N GLU A 21 31.04 14.36 11.96
CA GLU A 21 30.31 14.34 13.25
C GLU A 21 29.33 13.14 13.37
N HIS A 22 29.34 12.23 12.40
CA HIS A 22 28.54 11.00 12.36
C HIS A 22 29.39 9.73 12.32
N ALA A 23 30.72 9.83 12.48
CA ALA A 23 31.59 8.67 12.62
C ALA A 23 31.47 8.05 14.02
N GLY A 24 30.25 7.64 14.40
CA GLY A 24 30.08 6.69 15.49
C GLY A 24 30.95 5.48 15.16
N VAL A 25 31.83 5.10 16.09
CA VAL A 25 32.79 4.01 15.92
C VAL A 25 32.05 2.78 15.41
N ALA A 26 32.23 2.44 14.13
CA ALA A 26 31.55 1.32 13.51
C ALA A 26 32.03 0.04 14.21
N LYS A 27 31.12 -0.60 14.95
CA LYS A 27 31.43 -1.88 15.61
C LYS A 27 31.54 -2.96 14.56
N MET A 28 32.56 -3.81 14.68
CA MET A 28 32.72 -4.97 13.81
C MET A 28 31.50 -5.89 13.98
N PHE A 29 30.82 -6.18 12.87
CA PHE A 29 29.65 -7.03 12.80
C PHE A 29 29.95 -8.19 11.86
N SER A 30 29.95 -9.42 12.39
CA SER A 30 30.18 -10.63 11.62
C SER A 30 28.87 -11.41 11.50
N VAL A 31 28.47 -11.73 10.27
CA VAL A 31 27.26 -12.51 9.97
C VAL A 31 27.62 -13.64 9.03
N ARG A 32 27.08 -14.82 9.32
CA ARG A 32 27.11 -15.96 8.40
C ARG A 32 25.94 -15.81 7.44
N LEU A 33 26.24 -15.67 6.15
CA LEU A 33 25.27 -15.59 5.08
C LEU A 33 25.26 -16.90 4.32
N ASP A 34 24.09 -17.26 3.80
CA ASP A 34 23.98 -18.29 2.79
C ASP A 34 24.82 -17.92 1.55
N PRO A 35 25.49 -18.86 0.87
CA PRO A 35 26.31 -18.58 -0.31
C PRO A 35 25.54 -17.87 -1.42
N GLU A 36 24.27 -18.23 -1.65
CA GLU A 36 23.43 -17.61 -2.68
C GLU A 36 23.11 -16.16 -2.31
N LEU A 37 22.74 -15.91 -1.05
CA LEU A 37 22.47 -14.56 -0.54
C LEU A 37 23.72 -13.68 -0.61
N ARG A 38 24.89 -14.24 -0.29
CA ARG A 38 26.16 -13.53 -0.40
C ARG A 38 26.45 -13.13 -1.84
N ALA A 39 26.32 -14.05 -2.78
CA ALA A 39 26.53 -13.77 -4.21
C ALA A 39 25.57 -12.69 -4.72
N ALA A 40 24.28 -12.74 -4.31
CA ALA A 40 23.30 -11.72 -4.67
C ALA A 40 23.67 -10.32 -4.12
N LEU A 41 24.23 -10.24 -2.91
CA LEU A 41 24.68 -8.99 -2.31
C LEU A 41 25.97 -8.45 -2.95
N GLU A 42 26.91 -9.31 -3.30
CA GLU A 42 28.14 -8.92 -4.02
C GLU A 42 27.79 -8.36 -5.41
N LEU A 43 26.91 -9.04 -6.16
CA LEU A 43 26.41 -8.54 -7.44
C LEU A 43 25.70 -7.18 -7.32
N ALA A 44 24.91 -7.00 -6.26
CA ALA A 44 24.24 -5.73 -5.99
C ALA A 44 25.24 -4.61 -5.65
N ALA A 45 26.28 -4.92 -4.88
CA ALA A 45 27.33 -3.98 -4.49
C ALA A 45 28.17 -3.55 -5.71
N GLU A 46 28.50 -4.48 -6.60
CA GLU A 46 29.17 -4.20 -7.87
C GLU A 46 28.33 -3.28 -8.75
N ARG A 47 27.04 -3.60 -8.95
CA ARG A 47 26.11 -2.78 -9.75
C ARG A 47 25.93 -1.37 -9.19
N SER A 48 25.95 -1.21 -7.86
CA SER A 48 25.78 0.09 -7.22
C SER A 48 27.08 0.87 -7.06
N GLY A 49 28.24 0.24 -7.33
CA GLY A 49 29.57 0.83 -7.10
C GLY A 49 29.90 1.02 -5.62
N ARG A 50 29.27 0.26 -4.71
CA ARG A 50 29.42 0.41 -3.25
C ARG A 50 30.16 -0.78 -2.66
N SER A 51 30.70 -0.61 -1.45
CA SER A 51 31.23 -1.77 -0.70
C SER A 51 30.09 -2.69 -0.25
N LEU A 52 30.38 -3.99 -0.17
CA LEU A 52 29.42 -5.02 0.29
C LEU A 52 28.79 -4.65 1.64
N GLY A 53 29.60 -4.19 2.60
CA GLY A 53 29.11 -3.77 3.91
C GLY A 53 28.17 -2.56 3.84
N ARG A 54 28.42 -1.61 2.93
CA ARG A 54 27.54 -0.44 2.75
C ARG A 54 26.22 -0.81 2.07
N GLU A 55 26.26 -1.68 1.07
CA GLU A 55 25.06 -2.20 0.40
C GLU A 55 24.20 -3.00 1.39
N LEU A 56 24.81 -3.84 2.23
CA LEU A 56 24.13 -4.57 3.30
C LEU A 56 23.44 -3.62 4.30
N GLN A 57 24.15 -2.58 4.77
CA GLN A 57 23.57 -1.59 5.68
C GLN A 57 22.36 -0.87 5.07
N ILE A 58 22.46 -0.47 3.79
CA ILE A 58 21.36 0.21 3.09
C ILE A 58 20.14 -0.70 3.00
N ARG A 59 20.33 -1.98 2.61
CA ARG A 59 19.24 -2.94 2.47
C ARG A 59 18.59 -3.27 3.81
N LEU A 60 19.38 -3.46 4.87
CA LEU A 60 18.87 -3.69 6.21
C LEU A 60 18.12 -2.48 6.75
N ARG A 61 18.67 -1.27 6.56
CA ARG A 61 17.98 -0.05 6.93
C ARG A 61 16.67 0.08 6.16
N HIS A 62 16.70 -0.17 4.86
CA HIS A 62 15.52 -0.14 4.02
C HIS A 62 14.47 -1.16 4.48
N SER A 63 14.84 -2.41 4.78
CA SER A 63 13.87 -3.40 5.27
C SER A 63 13.23 -2.99 6.59
N ILE A 64 14.02 -2.51 7.56
CA ILE A 64 13.53 -2.07 8.86
C ILE A 64 12.65 -0.83 8.72
N THR A 65 13.12 0.18 7.97
CA THR A 65 12.38 1.43 7.80
C THR A 65 11.12 1.25 6.96
N GLU A 66 11.12 0.36 5.96
CA GLU A 66 9.90 0.07 5.19
C GLU A 66 8.84 -0.61 6.05
N GLU A 67 9.21 -1.56 6.92
CA GLU A 67 8.27 -2.16 7.87
C GLU A 67 7.66 -1.10 8.80
N GLN A 68 8.49 -0.23 9.38
CA GLN A 68 8.02 0.89 10.21
C GLN A 68 7.10 1.84 9.43
N LYS A 69 7.46 2.22 8.20
CA LYS A 69 6.60 3.06 7.35
C LYS A 69 5.27 2.39 7.04
N LEU A 70 5.23 1.06 6.89
CA LEU A 70 3.99 0.33 6.68
C LEU A 70 3.14 0.33 7.95
N GLU A 71 3.75 0.15 9.12
CA GLU A 71 3.05 0.26 10.41
C GLU A 71 2.51 1.67 10.65
N ASP A 72 3.31 2.71 10.42
CA ASP A 72 2.89 4.11 10.56
C ASP A 72 1.71 4.46 9.65
N ARG A 73 1.64 3.87 8.45
CA ARG A 73 0.59 4.16 7.45
C ARG A 73 -0.66 3.32 7.60
N PHE A 74 -0.52 2.05 7.98
CA PHE A 74 -1.62 1.08 8.00
C PHE A 74 -1.97 0.60 9.42
N GLY A 75 -1.36 1.17 10.46
CA GLY A 75 -1.56 0.80 11.87
C GLY A 75 -0.83 -0.47 12.29
N SER A 76 -0.64 -1.44 11.40
CA SER A 76 0.18 -2.63 11.65
C SER A 76 0.71 -3.27 10.37
N TYR A 77 1.82 -4.00 10.47
CA TYR A 77 2.39 -4.74 9.34
C TYR A 77 1.40 -5.78 8.78
N ARG A 78 0.65 -6.45 9.66
CA ARG A 78 -0.40 -7.41 9.26
C ARG A 78 -1.49 -6.73 8.43
N GLU A 79 -1.94 -5.56 8.85
CA GLU A 79 -2.96 -4.79 8.12
C GLU A 79 -2.43 -4.31 6.76
N ALA A 80 -1.18 -3.84 6.70
CA ALA A 80 -0.53 -3.47 5.44
C ALA A 80 -0.50 -4.64 4.43
N LEU A 81 -0.23 -5.87 4.88
CA LEU A 81 -0.24 -7.05 4.01
C LEU A 81 -1.65 -7.38 3.49
N ILE A 82 -2.68 -7.24 4.33
CA ILE A 82 -4.08 -7.43 3.90
C ILE A 82 -4.42 -6.42 2.81
N TRP A 83 -4.10 -5.14 3.01
CA TRP A 83 -4.36 -4.10 2.00
C TRP A 83 -3.55 -4.27 0.72
N ARG A 84 -2.31 -4.78 0.81
CA ARG A 84 -1.51 -5.15 -0.36
C ARG A 84 -2.15 -6.29 -1.15
N ALA A 85 -2.69 -7.30 -0.48
CA ALA A 85 -3.42 -8.39 -1.12
C ALA A 85 -4.71 -7.89 -1.79
N VAL A 86 -5.46 -7.00 -1.13
CA VAL A 86 -6.63 -6.33 -1.71
C VAL A 86 -6.25 -5.55 -2.98
N ALA A 87 -5.19 -4.77 -2.95
CA ALA A 87 -4.74 -4.02 -4.12
C ALA A 87 -4.35 -4.94 -5.29
N ALA A 88 -3.68 -6.07 -5.03
CA ALA A 88 -3.37 -7.06 -6.04
C ALA A 88 -4.63 -7.71 -6.63
N LEU A 89 -5.60 -8.04 -5.78
CA LEU A 89 -6.89 -8.61 -6.17
C LEU A 89 -7.68 -7.66 -7.08
N MET A 90 -7.75 -6.37 -6.72
CA MET A 90 -8.43 -5.35 -7.53
C MET A 90 -7.79 -5.19 -8.92
N ARG A 91 -6.45 -5.25 -9.02
CA ARG A 91 -5.76 -5.20 -10.33
C ARG A 91 -6.01 -6.42 -11.20
N ALA A 92 -6.14 -7.59 -10.56
CA ALA A 92 -6.41 -8.86 -11.24
C ALA A 92 -7.88 -8.98 -11.67
N THR A 93 -8.78 -8.24 -11.02
CA THR A 93 -10.20 -8.23 -11.35
C THR A 93 -10.46 -7.30 -12.53
N ARG A 94 -10.89 -7.87 -13.65
CA ARG A 94 -11.17 -7.15 -14.90
C ARG A 94 -12.53 -7.57 -15.43
N ASP A 95 -13.25 -6.66 -16.10
CA ASP A 95 -14.43 -7.04 -16.88
C ASP A 95 -13.94 -7.81 -18.13
N PRO A 96 -14.36 -9.07 -18.34
CA PRO A 96 -13.99 -9.83 -19.54
C PRO A 96 -14.45 -9.15 -20.84
N ARG A 97 -15.45 -8.26 -20.77
CA ARG A 97 -15.96 -7.50 -21.93
C ARG A 97 -15.12 -6.25 -22.22
N ASN A 98 -14.39 -5.76 -21.23
CA ASN A 98 -13.51 -4.61 -21.35
C ASN A 98 -12.24 -4.80 -20.49
N PRO A 99 -11.30 -5.65 -20.95
CA PRO A 99 -10.16 -6.06 -20.13
C PRO A 99 -9.17 -4.91 -19.84
N ASP A 100 -9.16 -3.88 -20.68
CA ASP A 100 -8.25 -2.74 -20.56
C ASP A 100 -8.76 -1.67 -19.59
N ALA A 101 -10.05 -1.68 -19.24
CA ALA A 101 -10.60 -0.72 -18.29
C ALA A 101 -10.02 -0.91 -16.88
N GLU A 102 -9.67 0.21 -16.24
CA GLU A 102 -9.38 0.22 -14.82
C GLU A 102 -10.68 0.02 -14.02
N TRP A 103 -10.58 -0.71 -12.92
CA TRP A 103 -11.74 -1.08 -12.10
C TRP A 103 -12.51 0.11 -11.52
N LEU A 104 -11.85 1.28 -11.40
CA LEU A 104 -12.50 2.50 -10.94
C LEU A 104 -13.30 3.18 -12.06
N ASP A 105 -13.00 2.93 -13.32
CA ASP A 105 -13.60 3.67 -14.45
C ASP A 105 -14.65 2.85 -15.22
N ASP A 106 -14.76 1.56 -14.93
CA ASP A 106 -15.82 0.68 -15.46
C ASP A 106 -16.73 0.17 -14.33
N PRO A 107 -18.05 0.44 -14.38
CA PRO A 107 -18.99 -0.02 -13.36
C PRO A 107 -19.01 -1.54 -13.17
N ASN A 108 -18.86 -2.33 -14.24
CA ASN A 108 -18.86 -3.79 -14.12
C ASN A 108 -17.60 -4.29 -13.41
N ALA A 109 -16.42 -3.77 -13.80
CA ALA A 109 -15.17 -4.06 -13.13
C ALA A 109 -15.17 -3.60 -11.67
N PHE A 110 -15.81 -2.47 -11.35
CA PHE A 110 -16.00 -2.00 -9.97
C PHE A 110 -16.81 -2.99 -9.14
N ASP A 111 -17.96 -3.45 -9.64
CA ASP A 111 -18.82 -4.42 -8.97
C ASP A 111 -18.09 -5.75 -8.76
N LEU A 112 -17.38 -6.23 -9.78
CA LEU A 112 -16.55 -7.45 -9.67
C LEU A 112 -15.43 -7.30 -8.63
N ALA A 113 -14.78 -6.14 -8.57
CA ALA A 113 -13.74 -5.85 -7.60
C ALA A 113 -14.29 -5.79 -6.17
N LEU A 114 -15.48 -5.21 -5.99
CA LEU A 114 -16.19 -5.14 -4.71
C LEU A 114 -16.60 -6.54 -4.22
N ASP A 115 -17.17 -7.37 -5.09
CA ASP A 115 -17.54 -8.76 -4.78
C ASP A 115 -16.30 -9.60 -4.42
N SER A 116 -15.20 -9.42 -5.15
CA SER A 116 -13.93 -10.09 -4.89
C SER A 116 -13.33 -9.67 -3.54
N LEU A 117 -13.33 -8.37 -3.25
CA LEU A 117 -12.93 -7.82 -1.94
C LEU A 117 -13.76 -8.43 -0.81
N TYR A 118 -15.09 -8.44 -0.96
CA TYR A 118 -16.00 -9.01 0.02
C TYR A 118 -15.72 -10.50 0.25
N ALA A 119 -15.56 -11.27 -0.82
CA ALA A 119 -15.24 -12.71 -0.75
C ALA A 119 -13.91 -12.96 -0.05
N TYR A 120 -12.87 -12.17 -0.36
CA TYR A 120 -11.56 -12.26 0.29
C TYR A 120 -11.63 -11.92 1.79
N LEU A 121 -12.23 -10.78 2.16
CA LEU A 121 -12.35 -10.41 3.58
C LEU A 121 -13.20 -11.42 4.36
N LYS A 122 -14.21 -12.01 3.73
CA LYS A 122 -15.01 -13.07 4.31
C LYS A 122 -14.22 -14.37 4.52
N SER A 123 -13.26 -14.71 3.66
CA SER A 123 -12.45 -15.93 3.77
C SER A 123 -11.42 -15.86 4.89
N ILE A 124 -10.81 -14.69 5.12
CA ILE A 124 -9.85 -14.45 6.21
C ILE A 124 -10.53 -14.05 7.54
N ARG A 125 -11.86 -13.99 7.55
CA ARG A 125 -12.63 -13.59 8.71
C ARG A 125 -12.35 -14.54 9.89
N PRO A 126 -11.97 -14.02 11.08
CA PRO A 126 -11.81 -14.85 12.26
C PRO A 126 -13.06 -15.66 12.57
N ARG A 127 -12.88 -16.94 12.91
CA ARG A 127 -13.99 -17.80 13.33
C ARG A 127 -14.59 -17.26 14.63
N ARG A 128 -15.91 -17.13 14.67
CA ARG A 128 -16.61 -16.78 15.91
C ARG A 128 -16.58 -17.97 16.85
N THR A 129 -15.97 -17.80 18.02
CA THR A 129 -16.15 -18.67 19.18
C THR A 129 -17.47 -18.37 19.90
N ALA A 130 -17.98 -19.31 20.69
CA ALA A 130 -19.21 -19.16 21.47
C ALA A 130 -19.18 -17.98 22.47
N LYS A 131 -17.98 -17.44 22.78
CA LYS A 131 -17.80 -16.30 23.69
C LYS A 131 -18.06 -14.94 23.05
N HIS A 132 -18.16 -14.85 21.72
CA HIS A 132 -18.42 -13.57 21.05
C HIS A 132 -19.93 -13.33 20.91
N LEU A 133 -20.42 -12.28 21.58
CA LEU A 133 -21.78 -11.81 21.41
C LEU A 133 -22.02 -11.39 19.95
N PRO A 134 -23.23 -11.66 19.40
CA PRO A 134 -23.57 -11.16 18.08
C PRO A 134 -23.63 -9.63 18.10
N LEU A 135 -23.12 -9.01 17.03
CA LEU A 135 -23.26 -7.56 16.82
C LEU A 135 -24.74 -7.18 16.85
N SER A 136 -25.07 -6.18 17.66
CA SER A 136 -26.41 -5.61 17.75
C SER A 136 -26.77 -4.85 16.47
N LYS A 137 -28.07 -4.58 16.28
CA LYS A 137 -28.51 -3.69 15.18
C LYS A 137 -27.90 -2.29 15.30
N LYS A 138 -27.71 -1.80 16.54
CA LYS A 138 -27.10 -0.49 16.82
C LYS A 138 -25.63 -0.46 16.40
N ASP A 139 -24.88 -1.53 16.65
CA ASP A 139 -23.46 -1.62 16.28
C ASP A 139 -23.29 -1.54 14.76
N ARG A 140 -24.15 -2.26 14.03
CA ARG A 140 -24.16 -2.24 12.56
C ARG A 140 -24.51 -0.86 12.02
N ALA A 141 -25.54 -0.22 12.56
CA ALA A 141 -25.92 1.13 12.16
C ALA A 141 -24.81 2.16 12.44
N GLY A 142 -24.13 2.03 13.59
CA GLY A 142 -22.98 2.85 13.94
C GLY A 142 -21.81 2.69 12.97
N ALA A 143 -21.48 1.46 12.59
CA ALA A 143 -20.43 1.18 11.60
C ALA A 143 -20.78 1.77 10.22
N THR A 144 -22.03 1.62 9.77
CA THR A 144 -22.50 2.25 8.53
C THR A 144 -22.38 3.77 8.60
N LEU A 145 -22.82 4.39 9.71
CA LEU A 145 -22.73 5.84 9.89
C LEU A 145 -21.27 6.34 9.87
N MET A 146 -20.33 5.57 10.43
CA MET A 146 -18.91 5.92 10.37
C MET A 146 -18.38 5.94 8.94
N GLY A 147 -18.73 4.94 8.11
CA GLY A 147 -18.37 4.94 6.68
C GLY A 147 -18.93 6.15 5.95
N VAL A 148 -20.18 6.52 6.23
CA VAL A 148 -20.83 7.71 5.66
C VAL A 148 -20.09 8.99 6.05
N ARG A 149 -19.76 9.13 7.33
CA ARG A 149 -19.03 10.30 7.85
C ARG A 149 -17.63 10.39 7.24
N PHE A 150 -16.97 9.26 7.00
CA PHE A 150 -15.66 9.22 6.36
C PHE A 150 -15.72 9.71 4.91
N ALA A 151 -16.66 9.20 4.12
CA ALA A 151 -16.88 9.67 2.75
C ALA A 151 -17.18 11.18 2.72
N ALA A 152 -18.05 11.66 3.61
CA ALA A 152 -18.36 13.10 3.72
C ALA A 152 -17.15 13.94 4.15
N ALA A 153 -16.25 13.41 4.99
CA ALA A 153 -15.03 14.09 5.39
C ALA A 153 -14.04 14.23 4.23
N ILE A 154 -13.87 13.18 3.42
CA ILE A 154 -13.05 13.24 2.19
C ILE A 154 -13.61 14.29 1.23
N TRP A 155 -14.92 14.36 1.07
CA TRP A 155 -15.55 15.36 0.20
C TRP A 155 -15.29 16.80 0.65
N ARG A 156 -15.43 17.06 1.96
CA ARG A 156 -15.19 18.37 2.58
C ARG A 156 -13.72 18.74 2.74
N ALA A 157 -12.81 17.85 2.37
CA ALA A 157 -11.38 18.09 2.43
C ALA A 157 -11.00 19.34 1.63
N ASP A 158 -10.03 20.09 2.14
CA ASP A 158 -9.45 21.24 1.46
C ASP A 158 -8.03 20.87 1.02
N PRO A 159 -7.79 20.68 -0.30
CA PRO A 159 -6.49 20.25 -0.80
C PRO A 159 -5.39 21.30 -0.64
N SER A 160 -5.74 22.55 -0.30
CA SER A 160 -4.76 23.63 -0.07
C SER A 160 -4.15 23.62 1.33
N LEU A 161 -4.75 22.89 2.28
CA LEU A 161 -4.23 22.79 3.64
C LEU A 161 -3.00 21.87 3.69
N PRO A 162 -1.99 22.22 4.51
CA PRO A 162 -0.79 21.40 4.63
C PRO A 162 -1.12 19.98 5.10
N LEU A 163 -0.48 18.98 4.49
CA LEU A 163 -0.61 17.55 4.84
C LEU A 163 0.08 17.20 6.17
N THR A 164 0.27 18.17 7.05
CA THR A 164 1.04 18.03 8.30
C THR A 164 0.31 17.22 9.37
N ASP A 165 -1.00 17.00 9.21
CA ASP A 165 -1.76 16.18 10.16
C ASP A 165 -1.70 14.69 9.83
N THR A 166 -1.57 13.86 10.87
CA THR A 166 -1.78 12.41 10.77
C THR A 166 -3.24 12.13 11.08
N GLY A 167 -4.03 11.68 10.08
CA GLY A 167 -5.43 11.35 10.31
C GLY A 167 -6.35 11.46 9.09
N MET A 168 -7.66 11.39 9.34
CA MET A 168 -8.68 11.30 8.29
C MET A 168 -8.75 12.54 7.38
N GLN A 169 -8.45 13.73 7.89
CA GLN A 169 -8.39 14.95 7.08
C GLN A 169 -7.23 14.93 6.09
N ALA A 170 -6.05 14.48 6.50
CA ALA A 170 -4.92 14.37 5.58
C ALA A 170 -5.15 13.33 4.48
N VAL A 171 -5.81 12.21 4.80
CA VAL A 171 -6.24 11.23 3.78
C VAL A 171 -7.23 11.89 2.81
N GLY A 172 -8.22 12.62 3.33
CA GLY A 172 -9.17 13.36 2.49
C GLY A 172 -8.51 14.39 1.57
N ASN A 173 -7.61 15.23 2.11
CA ASN A 173 -6.87 16.24 1.35
C ASN A 173 -6.00 15.57 0.28
N LEU A 174 -5.31 14.48 0.63
CA LEU A 174 -4.49 13.71 -0.31
C LEU A 174 -5.33 13.10 -1.44
N MET A 175 -6.47 12.47 -1.11
CA MET A 175 -7.37 11.90 -2.12
C MET A 175 -7.88 12.99 -3.06
N LYS A 176 -8.37 14.11 -2.53
CA LYS A 176 -8.88 15.21 -3.36
C LYS A 176 -7.81 15.86 -4.23
N ALA A 177 -6.57 15.92 -3.76
CA ALA A 177 -5.44 16.45 -4.53
C ALA A 177 -4.93 15.48 -5.63
N ARG A 178 -5.10 14.16 -5.44
CA ARG A 178 -4.51 13.14 -6.33
C ARG A 178 -5.49 12.48 -7.28
N ILE A 179 -6.74 12.34 -6.86
CA ILE A 179 -7.82 11.64 -7.56
C ILE A 179 -9.16 12.42 -7.44
N PRO A 180 -9.19 13.70 -7.86
CA PRO A 180 -10.37 14.56 -7.72
C PRO A 180 -11.61 13.97 -8.40
N GLU A 181 -11.45 13.28 -9.53
CA GLU A 181 -12.52 12.64 -10.29
C GLU A 181 -13.30 11.58 -9.50
N ILE A 182 -12.66 10.93 -8.53
CA ILE A 182 -13.32 9.95 -7.64
C ILE A 182 -14.11 10.69 -6.56
N VAL A 183 -13.54 11.75 -6.01
CA VAL A 183 -14.21 12.56 -4.98
C VAL A 183 -15.45 13.25 -5.54
N ASP A 184 -15.38 13.76 -6.77
CA ASP A 184 -16.50 14.43 -7.44
C ASP A 184 -17.63 13.46 -7.80
N ARG A 185 -17.31 12.20 -8.14
CA ARG A 185 -18.32 11.16 -8.37
C ARG A 185 -19.17 10.92 -7.13
N VAL A 186 -18.54 10.84 -5.96
CA VAL A 186 -19.26 10.67 -4.68
C VAL A 186 -20.13 11.89 -4.36
N ALA A 187 -19.69 13.10 -4.71
CA ALA A 187 -20.45 14.33 -4.48
C ALA A 187 -21.72 14.42 -5.34
N ASN A 188 -21.66 13.90 -6.57
CA ASN A 188 -22.74 13.98 -7.55
C ASN A 188 -23.67 12.76 -7.55
N ASP A 189 -23.38 11.72 -6.75
CA ASP A 189 -24.26 10.57 -6.60
C ASP A 189 -25.47 10.94 -5.71
N PRO A 190 -26.72 10.90 -6.21
CA PRO A 190 -27.91 11.14 -5.40
C PRO A 190 -28.15 10.06 -4.32
N PHE A 191 -27.44 8.93 -4.41
CA PHE A 191 -27.47 7.82 -3.45
C PHE A 191 -26.06 7.30 -3.16
N PRO A 192 -25.20 8.06 -2.46
CA PRO A 192 -23.77 7.77 -2.28
C PRO A 192 -23.44 6.45 -1.56
N PHE A 193 -24.46 5.70 -1.13
CA PHE A 193 -24.35 4.40 -0.46
C PHE A 193 -25.19 3.30 -1.11
N GLY A 194 -25.70 3.55 -2.33
CA GLY A 194 -26.51 2.63 -3.11
C GLY A 194 -27.87 2.33 -2.49
N LYS A 195 -28.94 2.34 -3.30
CA LYS A 195 -30.05 1.44 -3.01
C LYS A 195 -29.46 0.05 -3.11
N ALA A 196 -29.44 -0.72 -2.02
CA ALA A 196 -28.97 -2.11 -2.01
C ALA A 196 -29.38 -2.76 -3.32
N HIS A 197 -28.42 -3.12 -4.18
CA HIS A 197 -28.69 -3.79 -5.43
C HIS A 197 -29.49 -5.04 -5.07
N ARG A 198 -30.81 -4.96 -5.18
CA ARG A 198 -31.67 -6.14 -5.10
C ARG A 198 -31.20 -6.95 -6.28
N ALA A 199 -30.40 -7.99 -5.99
CA ALA A 199 -30.06 -9.03 -6.94
C ALA A 199 -31.29 -9.23 -7.80
N ARG A 200 -31.20 -8.89 -9.09
CA ARG A 200 -32.27 -9.12 -10.05
C ARG A 200 -32.69 -10.56 -9.81
N LYS A 201 -33.88 -10.77 -9.25
CA LYS A 201 -34.44 -12.11 -9.11
C LYS A 201 -34.37 -12.68 -10.51
N SER A 202 -33.51 -13.67 -10.71
CA SER A 202 -33.47 -14.43 -11.94
C SER A 202 -34.91 -14.86 -12.20
N LEU A 203 -35.45 -14.43 -13.34
CA LEU A 203 -36.79 -14.83 -13.76
C LEU A 203 -36.83 -16.37 -13.72
N PRO A 204 -37.87 -16.99 -13.14
CA PRO A 204 -37.96 -18.43 -13.10
C PRO A 204 -37.92 -18.94 -14.54
N ASN A 205 -36.92 -19.79 -14.81
CA ASN A 205 -36.70 -20.41 -16.10
C ASN A 205 -37.91 -21.28 -16.47
N LYS A 206 -38.90 -20.68 -17.16
CA LYS A 206 -40.01 -21.40 -17.79
C LYS A 206 -39.51 -21.94 -19.13
N SER A 207 -38.85 -23.08 -19.07
CA SER A 207 -38.54 -23.94 -20.21
C SER A 207 -38.37 -25.35 -19.60
N ARG A 208 -38.97 -26.44 -20.06
CA ARG A 208 -39.69 -26.76 -21.28
C ARG A 208 -40.20 -28.19 -21.07
N LYS A 209 -41.49 -28.40 -20.76
CA LYS A 209 -42.12 -29.73 -20.90
C LYS A 209 -42.81 -29.76 -22.26
N GLN A 210 -42.05 -30.07 -23.30
CA GLN A 210 -42.60 -30.54 -24.57
C GLN A 210 -42.62 -32.07 -24.53
N THR A 211 -43.85 -32.60 -24.44
CA THR A 211 -44.38 -33.76 -25.17
C THR A 211 -43.44 -34.91 -25.54
N GLY A 212 -43.73 -36.08 -24.98
CA GLY A 212 -43.42 -37.39 -25.58
C GLY A 212 -44.69 -38.23 -25.60
N THR A 213 -45.45 -38.13 -26.68
CA THR A 213 -46.48 -39.10 -27.12
C THR A 213 -45.80 -40.10 -28.07
N ARG A 214 -46.28 -41.35 -28.07
CA ARG A 214 -45.90 -42.56 -28.85
C ARG A 214 -45.14 -43.59 -27.99
N SER A 215 -45.56 -44.84 -27.88
CA SER A 215 -46.48 -45.67 -28.69
C SER A 215 -47.34 -46.56 -27.82
#